data_AF-K9UQF3-F1
#
_entry.id   AF-K9UQF3-F1
#
_cell.length_a   1.000
_cell.length_b   1.000
_cell.length_c   1.000
_cell.angle_alpha   90.00
_cell.angle_beta   90.00
_cell.angle_gamma   90.00
#
_symmetry.space_group_name_H-M   'P 1'
#
loop_
_entity.id
_entity.type
_entity.pdbx_description
1 polymer ?
#
loop_
_entity_poly.entity_id
_entity_poly.type
_entity_poly.pdbx_seq_one_letter_code
_entity_poly.pdbx_strand_id
1 'polypeptide(L)'
;MTKPELFWISGSPPAWRVMLALEVKEIDYISRQLDAAANEHKSADFLNLNPRGQVPVLRVGDAIVRESLAIIAYLDRLQPTPPLLGIDPISTAAIWQWLMDFEHNLCPALATVAQAIFRDRVEDRVDEIAAAIEIVMAEIQQIDSRLSQQQYLYEGSLSATDITFYPSWQWLRRALTKNKIPSARH
;
A
#
# COMPACT_ATOMS: atom_id res chain seq x y z
N MET A 1 -18.14 9.26 18.44
CA MET A 1 -16.89 9.70 17.78
C MET A 1 -17.23 10.06 16.34
N THR A 2 -16.64 11.12 15.78
CA THR A 2 -16.84 11.46 14.37
C THR A 2 -16.29 10.34 13.50
N LYS A 3 -17.10 9.83 12.57
CA LYS A 3 -16.70 8.73 11.67
C LYS A 3 -15.53 9.21 10.78
N PRO A 4 -14.41 8.46 10.72
CA PRO A 4 -13.29 8.82 9.85
C PRO A 4 -13.69 8.94 8.38
N GLU A 5 -13.10 9.87 7.66
CA GLU A 5 -13.24 10.01 6.20
C GLU A 5 -11.92 9.64 5.52
N LEU A 6 -11.95 8.63 4.66
CA LEU A 6 -10.79 8.19 3.90
C LEU A 6 -10.86 8.75 2.48
N PHE A 7 -9.93 9.62 2.13
CA PHE A 7 -9.74 10.11 0.77
C PHE A 7 -8.76 9.22 0.01
N TRP A 8 -9.17 8.72 -1.15
CA TRP A 8 -8.39 7.73 -1.92
C TRP A 8 -8.65 7.81 -3.42
N ILE A 9 -7.82 7.11 -4.20
CA ILE A 9 -7.96 6.97 -5.66
C ILE A 9 -7.93 5.48 -6.00
N SER A 10 -8.71 5.11 -7.02
CA SER A 10 -8.73 3.73 -7.55
C SER A 10 -7.34 3.25 -8.00
N GLY A 11 -6.95 2.07 -7.53
CA GLY A 11 -5.67 1.44 -7.87
C GLY A 11 -4.46 2.03 -7.16
N SER A 12 -4.64 2.78 -6.06
CA SER A 12 -3.54 3.25 -5.20
C SER A 12 -3.21 2.22 -4.11
N PRO A 13 -2.04 1.54 -4.16
CA PRO A 13 -1.66 0.57 -3.14
C PRO A 13 -1.62 1.18 -1.73
N PRO A 14 -1.02 2.37 -1.48
CA PRO A 14 -1.03 2.99 -0.17
C PRO A 14 -2.45 3.22 0.40
N ALA A 15 -3.43 3.53 -0.45
CA ALA A 15 -4.81 3.70 0.00
C ALA A 15 -5.45 2.36 0.39
N TRP A 16 -5.17 1.30 -0.36
CA TRP A 16 -5.62 -0.05 -0.03
C TRP A 16 -5.04 -0.56 1.30
N ARG A 17 -3.80 -0.18 1.65
CA ARG A 17 -3.23 -0.49 2.98
C ARG A 17 -4.12 0.05 4.10
N VAL A 18 -4.56 1.31 3.98
CA VAL A 18 -5.43 1.95 4.97
C VAL A 18 -6.82 1.32 5.00
N MET A 19 -7.40 0.98 3.84
CA MET A 19 -8.66 0.25 3.78
C MET A 19 -8.57 -1.08 4.51
N LEU A 20 -7.55 -1.89 4.21
CA LEU A 20 -7.33 -3.17 4.89
C LEU A 20 -7.16 -2.99 6.40
N ALA A 21 -6.42 -1.97 6.84
CA ALA A 21 -6.25 -1.69 8.27
C ALA A 21 -7.57 -1.27 8.95
N LEU A 22 -8.42 -0.49 8.27
CA LEU A 22 -9.76 -0.14 8.77
C LEU A 22 -10.65 -1.38 8.88
N GLU A 23 -10.66 -2.24 7.86
CA GLU A 23 -11.44 -3.50 7.87
C GLU A 23 -10.97 -4.45 8.98
N VAL A 24 -9.66 -4.68 9.10
CA VAL A 24 -9.08 -5.57 10.14
C VAL A 24 -9.37 -5.07 11.55
N LYS A 25 -9.48 -3.75 11.72
CA LYS A 25 -9.84 -3.13 12.99
C LYS A 25 -11.33 -2.92 13.17
N GLU A 26 -12.15 -3.31 12.21
CA GLU A 26 -13.60 -3.11 12.25
C GLU A 26 -13.97 -1.62 12.48
N ILE A 27 -13.16 -0.70 11.95
CA ILE A 27 -13.38 0.74 12.06
C ILE A 27 -14.17 1.21 10.85
N ASP A 28 -15.44 1.47 11.09
CA ASP A 28 -16.36 2.11 10.18
C ASP A 28 -15.81 3.46 9.67
N TYR A 29 -15.80 3.68 8.35
CA TYR A 29 -15.36 4.94 7.74
C TYR A 29 -16.26 5.39 6.58
N ILE A 30 -16.15 6.66 6.22
CA ILE A 30 -16.78 7.25 5.03
C ILE A 30 -15.75 7.23 3.91
N SER A 31 -16.10 6.55 2.82
CA SER A 31 -15.26 6.48 1.62
C SER A 31 -15.41 7.76 0.78
N ARG A 32 -14.29 8.46 0.54
CA ARG A 32 -14.20 9.65 -0.31
C ARG A 32 -13.28 9.35 -1.49
N GLN A 33 -13.81 8.65 -2.49
CA GLN A 33 -13.06 8.37 -3.71
C GLN A 33 -12.89 9.65 -4.53
N LEU A 34 -11.66 9.93 -4.95
CA LEU A 34 -11.28 11.02 -5.84
C LEU A 34 -11.08 10.49 -7.27
N ASP A 35 -11.43 11.30 -8.25
CA ASP A 35 -11.13 11.06 -9.65
C ASP A 35 -9.70 11.51 -9.99
N ALA A 36 -8.84 10.53 -10.30
CA ALA A 36 -7.49 10.79 -10.75
C ALA A 36 -7.42 11.40 -12.15
N ALA A 37 -8.34 11.03 -13.06
CA ALA A 37 -8.35 11.54 -14.43
C ALA A 37 -8.76 13.02 -14.45
N ALA A 38 -9.68 13.42 -13.57
CA ALA A 38 -10.05 14.81 -13.36
C ALA A 38 -9.06 15.58 -12.44
N ASN A 39 -7.97 14.95 -11.99
CA ASN A 39 -6.98 15.54 -11.08
C ASN A 39 -7.57 16.09 -9.78
N GLU A 40 -8.62 15.47 -9.21
CA GLU A 40 -9.26 15.98 -7.99
C GLU A 40 -8.32 15.99 -6.78
N HIS A 41 -7.37 15.06 -6.73
CA HIS A 41 -6.27 15.01 -5.77
C HIS A 41 -5.26 16.18 -5.90
N LYS A 42 -5.43 17.05 -6.89
CA LYS A 42 -4.70 18.31 -7.08
C LYS A 42 -5.61 19.54 -6.97
N SER A 43 -6.90 19.36 -6.65
CA SER A 43 -7.83 20.47 -6.39
C SER A 43 -7.38 21.28 -5.17
N ALA A 44 -7.74 22.57 -5.12
CA ALA A 44 -7.44 23.42 -3.97
C ALA A 44 -7.98 22.83 -2.66
N ASP A 45 -9.20 22.28 -2.69
CA ASP A 45 -9.84 21.66 -1.53
C ASP A 45 -9.04 20.46 -1.01
N PHE A 46 -8.58 19.58 -1.90
CA PHE A 46 -7.77 18.45 -1.48
C PHE A 46 -6.34 18.85 -1.08
N LEU A 47 -5.74 19.85 -1.74
CA LEU A 47 -4.41 20.34 -1.38
C LEU A 47 -4.37 20.99 0.01
N ASN A 48 -5.48 21.58 0.46
CA ASN A 48 -5.64 22.00 1.86
C ASN A 48 -5.56 20.80 2.83
N LEU A 49 -6.04 19.63 2.41
CA LEU A 49 -5.92 18.39 3.20
C LEU A 49 -4.54 17.77 3.09
N ASN A 50 -3.90 17.76 1.92
CA ASN A 50 -2.53 17.29 1.72
C ASN A 50 -1.81 18.10 0.62
N PRO A 51 -0.87 19.00 0.99
CA PRO A 51 -0.13 19.81 0.02
C PRO A 51 0.68 19.02 -1.00
N ARG A 52 1.01 17.74 -0.73
CA ARG A 52 1.67 16.85 -1.71
C ARG A 52 0.71 16.39 -2.82
N GLY A 53 -0.59 16.58 -2.63
CA GLY A 53 -1.64 16.08 -3.53
C GLY A 53 -1.51 14.57 -3.73
N GLN A 54 -1.31 13.83 -2.64
CA GLN A 54 -1.17 12.38 -2.63
C GLN A 54 -2.25 11.77 -1.73
N VAL A 55 -2.67 10.56 -2.08
CA VAL A 55 -3.59 9.74 -1.28
C VAL A 55 -2.83 8.54 -0.70
N PRO A 56 -3.26 7.97 0.43
CA PRO A 56 -4.46 8.30 1.20
C PRO A 56 -4.32 9.51 2.13
N VAL A 57 -5.47 10.06 2.53
CA VAL A 57 -5.61 10.99 3.66
C VAL A 57 -6.77 10.51 4.53
N LEU A 58 -6.57 10.43 5.84
CA LEU A 58 -7.61 10.14 6.81
C LEU A 58 -7.96 11.42 7.57
N ARG A 59 -9.22 11.85 7.53
CA ARG A 59 -9.75 12.95 8.33
C ARG A 59 -10.60 12.40 9.48
N VAL A 60 -10.35 12.85 10.71
CA VAL A 60 -11.13 12.48 11.90
C VAL A 60 -11.46 13.74 12.68
N GLY A 61 -12.68 14.26 12.51
CA GLY A 61 -13.01 15.61 12.98
C GLY A 61 -12.07 16.64 12.33
N ASP A 62 -11.38 17.42 13.14
CA ASP A 62 -10.41 18.42 12.68
C ASP A 62 -9.00 17.84 12.45
N ALA A 63 -8.74 16.60 12.86
CA ALA A 63 -7.46 15.95 12.66
C ALA A 63 -7.31 15.43 11.23
N ILE A 64 -6.14 15.65 10.63
CA ILE A 64 -5.78 15.17 9.30
C ILE A 64 -4.50 14.34 9.42
N VAL A 65 -4.58 13.06 9.05
CA VAL A 65 -3.45 12.14 9.02
C VAL A 65 -3.13 11.78 7.57
N ARG A 66 -1.87 11.95 7.18
CA ARG A 66 -1.31 11.67 5.86
C ARG A 66 -0.28 10.56 6.00
N GLU A 67 0.13 9.96 4.88
CA GLU A 67 1.01 8.78 4.82
C GLU A 67 0.34 7.50 5.32
N SER A 68 0.32 6.46 4.49
CA SER A 68 -0.41 5.22 4.79
C SER A 68 0.05 4.54 6.08
N LEU A 69 1.36 4.46 6.33
CA LEU A 69 1.91 3.85 7.56
C LEU A 69 1.63 4.70 8.82
N ALA A 70 1.62 6.03 8.70
CA ALA A 70 1.24 6.90 9.80
C ALA A 70 -0.25 6.79 10.12
N ILE A 71 -1.10 6.64 9.10
CA ILE A 71 -2.52 6.33 9.30
C ILE A 71 -2.70 4.98 9.99
N ILE A 72 -1.98 3.93 9.57
CA ILE A 72 -2.02 2.62 10.24
C ILE A 72 -1.59 2.75 11.71
N ALA A 73 -0.52 3.49 11.99
CA ALA A 73 -0.07 3.73 13.36
C ALA A 73 -1.09 4.51 14.21
N TYR A 74 -1.78 5.48 13.61
CA TYR A 74 -2.89 6.17 14.26
C TYR A 74 -4.03 5.21 14.59
N LEU A 75 -4.46 4.38 13.62
CA LEU A 75 -5.53 3.40 13.81
C LEU A 75 -5.16 2.34 14.86
N ASP A 76 -3.90 1.90 14.88
CA ASP A 76 -3.40 0.92 15.85
C ASP A 76 -3.36 1.47 17.27
N ARG A 77 -3.04 2.76 17.44
CA ARG A 77 -3.16 3.43 18.74
C ARG A 77 -4.60 3.71 19.14
N LEU A 78 -5.47 4.03 18.19
CA LEU A 78 -6.89 4.29 18.44
C LEU A 78 -7.62 3.03 18.88
N GLN A 79 -7.32 1.90 18.23
CA GLN A 79 -7.88 0.60 18.54
C GLN A 79 -6.77 -0.46 18.58
N PRO A 80 -6.17 -0.71 19.76
CA PRO A 80 -5.00 -1.61 19.91
C PRO A 80 -5.25 -3.09 19.60
N THR A 81 -6.50 -3.49 19.37
CA THR A 81 -6.87 -4.89 19.12
C THR A 81 -7.74 -5.00 17.87
N PRO A 82 -7.38 -5.85 16.89
CA PRO A 82 -6.13 -6.64 16.82
C PRO A 82 -4.90 -5.74 16.58
N PRO A 83 -3.71 -6.08 17.13
CA PRO A 83 -2.50 -5.28 16.96
C PRO A 83 -1.92 -5.44 15.55
N LEU A 84 -1.57 -4.32 14.90
CA LEU A 84 -0.92 -4.32 13.59
C LEU A 84 0.56 -3.96 13.66
N LEU A 85 1.01 -3.23 14.70
CA LEU A 85 2.38 -2.76 14.85
C LEU A 85 3.08 -3.32 16.08
N GLY A 86 2.68 -4.51 16.53
CA GLY A 86 3.25 -5.19 17.68
C GLY A 86 2.62 -4.77 19.00
N ILE A 87 2.94 -5.50 20.06
CA ILE A 87 2.41 -5.28 21.42
C ILE A 87 3.50 -4.93 22.44
N ASP A 88 4.75 -5.10 22.06
CA ASP A 88 5.93 -4.85 22.89
C ASP A 88 7.05 -4.21 22.03
N PRO A 89 8.11 -3.67 22.65
CA PRO A 89 9.16 -2.97 21.91
C PRO A 89 9.86 -3.82 20.85
N ILE A 90 10.05 -5.12 21.08
CA ILE A 90 10.76 -6.01 20.14
C ILE A 90 9.86 -6.34 18.96
N SER A 91 8.59 -6.72 19.19
CA SER A 91 7.67 -6.97 18.09
C SER A 91 7.40 -5.72 17.25
N THR A 92 7.29 -4.56 17.91
CA THR A 92 7.18 -3.27 17.23
C THR A 92 8.38 -3.00 16.34
N ALA A 93 9.60 -3.16 16.87
CA ALA A 93 10.82 -2.92 16.11
C ALA A 93 10.92 -3.85 14.90
N ALA A 94 10.64 -5.15 15.07
CA ALA A 94 10.71 -6.13 13.99
C ALA A 94 9.73 -5.83 12.84
N ILE A 95 8.48 -5.45 13.17
CA ILE A 95 7.49 -5.04 12.17
C ILE A 95 7.97 -3.76 11.45
N TRP A 96 8.45 -2.75 12.18
CA TRP A 96 8.92 -1.52 11.57
C TRP A 96 10.17 -1.71 10.70
N GLN A 97 11.10 -2.58 11.09
CA GLN A 97 12.24 -2.94 10.24
C GLN A 97 11.75 -3.50 8.91
N TRP A 98 10.84 -4.47 8.94
CA TRP A 98 10.26 -5.03 7.73
C TRP A 98 9.55 -3.97 6.87
N LEU A 99 8.76 -3.09 7.49
CA LEU A 99 8.06 -2.01 6.78
C LEU A 99 9.06 -1.05 6.12
N MET A 100 10.14 -0.68 6.81
CA MET A 100 11.16 0.22 6.26
C MET A 100 11.97 -0.45 5.16
N ASP A 101 12.34 -1.72 5.31
CA ASP A 101 13.01 -2.47 4.25
C ASP A 101 12.12 -2.57 3.01
N PHE A 102 10.82 -2.83 3.21
CA PHE A 102 9.85 -2.84 2.12
C PHE A 102 9.74 -1.47 1.42
N GLU A 103 9.57 -0.37 2.16
CA GLU A 103 9.39 0.97 1.58
C GLU A 103 10.64 1.48 0.85
N HIS A 104 11.84 1.13 1.33
CA HIS A 104 13.09 1.62 0.74
C HIS A 104 13.67 0.71 -0.35
N ASN A 105 13.32 -0.58 -0.36
CA ASN A 105 13.91 -1.55 -1.30
C ASN A 105 12.87 -2.14 -2.25
N LEU A 106 11.90 -2.92 -1.73
CA LEU A 106 10.99 -3.68 -2.59
C LEU A 106 9.94 -2.79 -3.27
N CYS A 107 9.33 -1.84 -2.55
CA CYS A 107 8.26 -1.00 -3.08
C CYS A 107 8.69 -0.16 -4.29
N PRO A 108 9.87 0.51 -4.28
CA PRO A 108 10.36 1.22 -5.46
C PRO A 108 10.62 0.30 -6.65
N ALA A 109 11.19 -0.89 -6.43
CA ALA A 109 11.46 -1.84 -7.50
C ALA A 109 10.17 -2.37 -8.13
N LEU A 110 9.18 -2.75 -7.31
CA LEU A 110 7.82 -3.10 -7.79
C LEU A 110 7.20 -1.96 -8.61
N ALA A 111 7.35 -0.72 -8.15
CA ALA A 111 6.82 0.45 -8.85
C ALA A 111 7.50 0.72 -10.18
N THR A 112 8.83 0.58 -10.26
CA THR A 112 9.58 0.72 -11.50
C THR A 112 9.06 -0.23 -12.58
N VAL A 113 8.88 -1.52 -12.23
CA VAL A 113 8.36 -2.54 -13.15
C VAL A 113 6.90 -2.26 -13.52
N ALA A 114 6.02 -2.09 -12.52
CA ALA A 114 4.59 -1.92 -12.77
C ALA A 114 4.28 -0.66 -13.57
N GLN A 115 4.93 0.47 -13.26
CA GLN A 115 4.72 1.74 -13.98
C GLN A 115 5.19 1.66 -15.43
N ALA A 116 6.31 0.98 -15.71
CA ALA A 116 6.76 0.77 -17.08
C ALA A 116 5.71 0.02 -17.90
N ILE A 117 5.12 -1.03 -17.34
CA ILE A 117 4.07 -1.82 -18.01
C ILE A 117 2.78 -1.01 -18.15
N PHE A 118 2.35 -0.31 -17.10
CA PHE A 118 1.12 0.48 -17.16
C PHE A 118 1.20 1.61 -18.18
N ARG A 119 2.39 2.22 -18.36
CA ARG A 119 2.62 3.34 -19.27
C ARG A 119 3.09 2.92 -20.67
N ASP A 120 3.28 1.63 -20.90
CA ASP A 120 3.81 1.10 -22.18
C ASP A 120 5.21 1.65 -22.50
N ARG A 121 6.11 1.60 -21.52
CA ARG A 121 7.47 2.18 -21.55
C ARG A 121 8.56 1.16 -21.22
N VAL A 122 8.30 -0.12 -21.48
CA VAL A 122 9.25 -1.20 -21.13
C VAL A 122 10.50 -1.11 -22.01
N GLU A 123 10.34 -0.89 -23.31
CA GLU A 123 11.45 -0.77 -24.27
C GLU A 123 12.35 0.43 -23.97
N ASP A 124 11.78 1.53 -23.45
CA ASP A 124 12.52 2.75 -23.12
C ASP A 124 13.35 2.64 -21.82
N ARG A 125 13.14 1.60 -21.01
CA ARG A 125 13.66 1.50 -19.63
C ARG A 125 14.22 0.13 -19.29
N VAL A 126 14.72 -0.61 -20.29
CA VAL A 126 15.16 -2.01 -20.14
C VAL A 126 16.15 -2.20 -18.98
N ASP A 127 17.23 -1.42 -18.91
CA ASP A 127 18.27 -1.59 -17.89
C ASP A 127 17.73 -1.33 -16.47
N GLU A 128 16.92 -0.29 -16.32
CA GLU A 128 16.32 0.07 -15.03
C GLU A 128 15.30 -0.99 -14.58
N ILE A 129 14.53 -1.53 -15.51
CA ILE A 129 13.57 -2.61 -15.24
C ILE A 129 14.31 -3.90 -14.89
N ALA A 130 15.39 -4.24 -15.60
CA ALA A 130 16.20 -5.42 -15.31
C ALA A 130 16.75 -5.37 -13.87
N ALA A 131 17.36 -4.25 -13.49
CA ALA A 131 17.83 -4.04 -12.11
C ALA A 131 16.71 -4.13 -11.08
N ALA A 132 15.53 -3.55 -11.37
CA ALA A 132 14.38 -3.65 -10.49
C ALA A 132 13.85 -5.09 -10.37
N ILE A 133 13.87 -5.88 -11.46
CA ILE A 133 13.46 -7.29 -11.45
C ILE A 133 14.39 -8.11 -10.56
N GLU A 134 15.70 -7.89 -10.60
CA GLU A 134 16.65 -8.59 -9.71
C GLU A 134 16.30 -8.37 -8.23
N ILE A 135 16.02 -7.12 -7.84
CA ILE A 135 15.57 -6.78 -6.48
C ILE A 135 14.25 -7.46 -6.16
N VAL A 136 13.25 -7.36 -7.04
CA VAL A 136 11.93 -7.98 -6.82
C VAL A 136 12.08 -9.50 -6.65
N MET A 137 12.87 -10.16 -7.48
CA MET A 137 13.06 -11.62 -7.38
C MET A 137 13.73 -12.03 -6.07
N ALA A 138 14.79 -11.33 -5.66
CA ALA A 138 15.49 -11.61 -4.41
C ALA A 138 14.58 -11.45 -3.18
N GLU A 139 13.82 -10.35 -3.12
CA GLU A 139 12.91 -10.06 -2.01
C GLU A 139 11.70 -11.01 -1.98
N ILE A 140 11.11 -11.31 -3.15
CA ILE A 140 9.99 -12.24 -3.24
C ILE A 140 10.43 -13.66 -2.85
N GLN A 141 11.66 -14.07 -3.17
CA GLN A 141 12.17 -15.37 -2.72
C GLN A 141 12.26 -15.45 -1.19
N GLN A 142 12.69 -14.38 -0.52
CA GLN A 142 12.71 -14.34 0.95
C GLN A 142 11.29 -14.38 1.54
N ILE A 143 10.36 -13.61 0.95
CA ILE A 143 8.96 -13.58 1.35
C ILE A 143 8.30 -14.96 1.18
N ASP A 144 8.50 -15.59 0.02
CA ASP A 144 7.96 -16.92 -0.29
C ASP A 144 8.51 -17.99 0.67
N SER A 145 9.82 -17.96 0.94
CA SER A 145 10.43 -18.84 1.93
C SER A 145 9.80 -18.69 3.32
N ARG A 146 9.48 -17.48 3.76
CA ARG A 146 8.77 -17.25 5.04
C ARG A 146 7.35 -17.79 4.98
N LEU A 147 6.58 -17.41 3.96
CA LEU A 147 5.17 -17.82 3.83
C LEU A 147 4.98 -19.32 3.59
N SER A 148 6.02 -20.04 3.14
CA SER A 148 6.01 -21.50 3.06
C SER A 148 6.02 -22.19 4.43
N GLN A 149 6.43 -21.49 5.49
CA GLN A 149 6.59 -22.02 6.84
C GLN A 149 5.56 -21.46 7.83
N GLN A 150 4.93 -20.32 7.50
CA GLN A 150 3.97 -19.64 8.36
C GLN A 150 2.91 -18.90 7.54
N GLN A 151 1.75 -18.64 8.16
CA GLN A 151 0.60 -18.08 7.47
C GLN A 151 0.74 -16.58 7.12
N TYR A 152 1.53 -15.83 7.89
CA TYR A 152 1.69 -14.38 7.77
C TYR A 152 3.16 -14.00 7.70
N LEU A 153 3.45 -12.78 7.23
CA LEU A 153 4.82 -12.27 7.08
C LEU A 153 5.51 -12.02 8.43
N TYR A 154 4.73 -11.66 9.46
CA TYR A 154 5.18 -11.53 10.83
C TYR A 154 4.54 -12.60 11.72
N GLU A 155 5.30 -13.10 12.69
CA GLU A 155 5.06 -14.32 13.47
C GLU A 155 3.59 -14.61 13.82
N GLY A 156 3.00 -15.59 13.12
CA GLY A 156 1.73 -16.22 13.47
C GLY A 156 0.48 -15.34 13.40
N SER A 157 0.58 -14.05 13.03
CA SER A 157 -0.54 -13.11 13.06
C SER A 157 -0.51 -12.10 11.91
N LEU A 158 -1.70 -11.71 11.44
CA LEU A 158 -1.84 -10.65 10.46
C LEU A 158 -1.34 -9.34 11.06
N SER A 159 -0.43 -8.65 10.36
CA SER A 159 0.16 -7.40 10.84
C SER A 159 0.24 -6.34 9.73
N ALA A 160 0.81 -5.18 10.06
CA ALA A 160 1.08 -4.13 9.09
C ALA A 160 2.00 -4.61 7.95
N THR A 161 2.83 -5.63 8.16
CA THR A 161 3.71 -6.18 7.11
C THR A 161 2.89 -6.75 5.95
N ASP A 162 1.92 -7.61 6.26
CA ASP A 162 0.98 -8.20 5.29
C ASP A 162 0.12 -7.13 4.61
N ILE A 163 -0.45 -6.21 5.41
CA ILE A 163 -1.29 -5.10 4.94
C ILE A 163 -0.53 -4.19 3.98
N THR A 164 0.79 -4.05 4.14
CA THR A 164 1.64 -3.19 3.31
C THR A 164 2.09 -3.89 2.04
N PHE A 165 2.50 -5.17 2.16
CA PHE A 165 2.94 -5.99 1.04
C PHE A 165 1.82 -6.27 0.03
N TYR A 166 0.69 -6.77 0.52
CA TYR A 166 -0.35 -7.37 -0.31
C TYR A 166 -0.88 -6.42 -1.39
N PRO A 167 -1.25 -5.15 -1.11
CA PRO A 167 -1.70 -4.22 -2.15
C PRO A 167 -0.67 -3.98 -3.25
N SER A 168 0.62 -3.88 -2.88
CA SER A 168 1.71 -3.60 -3.81
C SER A 168 1.96 -4.79 -4.74
N TRP A 169 1.89 -6.00 -4.18
CA TRP A 169 1.95 -7.24 -4.96
C TRP A 169 0.76 -7.38 -5.93
N GLN A 170 -0.46 -7.10 -5.47
CA GLN A 170 -1.65 -7.16 -6.32
C GLN A 170 -1.61 -6.12 -7.45
N TRP A 171 -1.02 -4.95 -7.19
CA TRP A 171 -0.83 -3.93 -8.22
C TRP A 171 0.19 -4.35 -9.27
N LEU A 172 1.32 -4.95 -8.89
CA LEU A 172 2.25 -5.55 -9.86
C LEU A 172 1.57 -6.67 -10.66
N ARG A 173 0.84 -7.58 -10.00
CA ARG A 173 0.12 -8.67 -10.69
C ARG A 173 -0.86 -8.13 -11.74
N ARG A 174 -1.60 -7.06 -11.42
CA ARG A 174 -2.47 -6.38 -12.38
C ARG A 174 -1.70 -5.80 -13.56
N ALA A 175 -0.49 -5.27 -13.34
CA ALA A 175 0.36 -4.80 -14.44
C ALA A 175 0.74 -5.97 -15.36
N LEU A 176 1.22 -7.07 -14.79
CA LEU A 176 1.65 -8.27 -15.52
C LEU A 176 0.52 -8.96 -16.31
N THR A 177 -0.74 -8.81 -15.90
CA THR A 177 -1.90 -9.38 -16.61
C THR A 177 -2.51 -8.45 -17.64
N LYS A 178 -2.11 -7.17 -17.69
CA LYS A 178 -2.65 -6.16 -18.63
C LYS A 178 -2.55 -6.60 -20.10
N ASN A 179 -1.52 -7.39 -20.45
CA ASN A 179 -1.30 -7.89 -21.82
C ASN A 179 -1.85 -9.31 -22.06
N LYS A 180 -2.51 -9.94 -21.08
CA LYS A 180 -3.10 -11.29 -21.19
C LYS A 180 -4.60 -11.30 -21.52
N ILE A 181 -5.24 -10.15 -21.74
CA ILE A 181 -6.61 -10.08 -22.25
C ILE A 181 -6.60 -9.55 -23.69
N PRO A 182 -6.39 -10.40 -24.71
CA PRO A 182 -7.02 -10.16 -25.99
C PRO A 182 -8.51 -10.39 -25.77
N SER A 183 -9.30 -9.32 -25.76
CA SER A 183 -10.74 -9.47 -25.87
C SER A 183 -11.03 -10.18 -27.20
N ALA A 184 -11.53 -11.41 -27.13
CA ALA A 184 -12.31 -11.98 -28.21
C ALA A 184 -13.49 -11.04 -28.46
N ARG A 185 -13.32 -10.14 -29.44
CA ARG A 185 -14.41 -9.44 -30.11
C ARG A 185 -14.56 -10.10 -31.48
N HIS A 186 -15.37 -11.16 -31.52
CA HIS A 186 -16.10 -11.60 -32.71
C HIS A 186 -17.51 -11.91 -32.26
#